data_AF-A0A1B9YUU8-F1
#
_entry.id   AF-A0A1B9YUU8-F1
#
_cell.length_a   1.000
_cell.length_b   1.000
_cell.length_c   1.000
_cell.angle_alpha   90.00
_cell.angle_beta   90.00
_cell.angle_gamma   90.00
#
_symmetry.space_group_name_H-M   'P 1'
#
loop_
_entity.id
_entity.type
_entity.pdbx_description
1 polymer ?
#
loop_
_entity_poly.entity_id
_entity_poly.type
_entity_poly.pdbx_seq_one_letter_code
_entity_poly.pdbx_strand_id
1 'polypeptide(L)'
;MVSYDVTIRNARPLVDELSLDREGFVLVQHKTSCAAVRDPEIMREKYLEEMVPFIKSYFNASWVVPRRNGVYVRRAAGTAIPKAGWTAVDGVREPAGLAHIDLAPVAGPVAAAAEDQLQGLPIRSYSRLMVIQAWRALSPPPQDFPLAFCDASTVRDSDMLVHDYVSNTRNEPGSAFKSCALRFSADQRWYYFPEMTADDLVLFKGYDSEEHYKPQAPHSAFDDRRAHPNAKPRESVEARFLVYYD
;
A
#
# COMPACT_ATOMS: atom_id res chain seq x y z
N MET A 1 -12.23 11.46 16.56
CA MET A 1 -10.86 11.22 16.07
C MET A 1 -9.97 12.28 16.70
N VAL A 2 -8.84 11.90 17.30
CA VAL A 2 -7.90 12.83 17.94
C VAL A 2 -6.67 12.92 17.03
N SER A 3 -6.17 14.13 16.78
CA SER A 3 -4.98 14.36 15.96
C SER A 3 -3.74 14.46 16.85
N TYR A 4 -2.64 13.88 16.38
CA TYR A 4 -1.33 13.94 17.03
C TYR A 4 -0.28 14.39 16.03
N ASP A 5 0.67 15.21 16.47
CA ASP A 5 1.84 15.56 15.66
C ASP A 5 2.84 14.40 15.70
N VAL A 6 3.38 14.05 14.54
CA VAL A 6 4.31 12.94 14.35
C VAL A 6 5.50 13.40 13.51
N THR A 7 6.71 13.01 13.90
CA THR A 7 7.91 13.24 13.08
C THR A 7 8.04 12.16 12.01
N ILE A 8 7.98 12.56 10.75
CA ILE A 8 8.21 11.70 9.58
C ILE A 8 9.63 11.97 9.06
N ARG A 9 10.45 10.92 8.89
CA ARG A 9 11.87 11.00 8.53
C ARG A 9 12.13 10.56 7.09
N ASN A 10 13.11 11.18 6.44
CA ASN A 10 13.59 10.72 5.13
C ASN A 10 14.27 9.35 5.26
N ALA A 11 13.75 8.32 4.58
CA ALA A 11 14.31 6.97 4.56
C ALA A 11 15.30 6.69 3.43
N ARG A 12 15.55 7.63 2.49
CA ARG A 12 16.55 7.45 1.42
C ARG A 12 17.94 7.02 1.94
N PRO A 13 18.46 7.55 3.07
CA PRO A 13 19.75 7.10 3.61
C PRO A 13 19.74 5.69 4.20
N LEU A 14 18.56 5.11 4.44
CA LEU A 14 18.39 3.81 5.12
C LEU A 14 18.03 2.68 4.15
N VAL A 15 17.95 2.93 2.85
CA VAL A 15 17.37 1.99 1.86
C VAL A 15 18.02 0.61 1.93
N ASP A 16 19.33 0.53 2.11
CA ASP A 16 20.08 -0.74 2.17
C ASP A 16 19.93 -1.47 3.52
N GLU A 17 19.35 -0.83 4.54
CA GLU A 17 19.10 -1.38 5.88
C GLU A 17 17.64 -1.83 6.06
N LEU A 18 16.73 -1.37 5.19
CA LEU A 18 15.30 -1.67 5.28
C LEU A 18 15.00 -3.09 4.81
N SER A 19 14.07 -3.75 5.50
CA SER A 19 13.58 -5.07 5.14
C SER A 19 12.07 -5.21 5.35
N LEU A 20 11.46 -6.11 4.58
CA LEU A 20 10.06 -6.48 4.78
C LEU A 20 9.83 -7.29 6.06
N ASP A 21 10.88 -7.86 6.65
CA ASP A 21 10.79 -8.72 7.83
C ASP A 21 11.05 -7.99 9.15
N ARG A 22 11.59 -6.78 9.12
CA ARG A 22 11.79 -5.93 10.32
C ARG A 22 10.92 -4.69 10.29
N GLU A 23 11.10 -3.81 9.30
CA GLU A 23 10.35 -2.56 9.19
C GLU A 23 8.99 -2.76 8.50
N GLY A 24 8.90 -3.78 7.64
CA GLY A 24 7.70 -4.11 6.87
C GLY A 24 7.61 -3.39 5.53
N PHE A 25 8.61 -2.60 5.14
CA PHE A 25 8.65 -1.89 3.86
C PHE A 25 10.07 -1.74 3.33
N VAL A 26 10.20 -1.67 2.00
CA VAL A 26 11.47 -1.47 1.28
C VAL A 26 11.26 -0.56 0.08
N LEU A 27 12.32 0.11 -0.35
CA LEU A 27 12.36 0.83 -1.62
C LEU A 27 13.18 0.03 -2.63
N VAL A 28 12.61 -0.27 -3.78
CA VAL A 28 13.29 -0.99 -4.87
C VAL A 28 13.24 -0.17 -6.15
N GLN A 29 14.30 -0.26 -6.95
CA GLN A 29 14.30 0.28 -8.31
C GLN A 29 13.62 -0.71 -9.25
N HIS A 30 12.53 -0.28 -9.88
CA HIS A 30 11.81 -1.06 -10.86
C HIS A 30 11.25 -0.15 -11.94
N LYS A 31 11.88 -0.16 -13.12
CA LYS A 31 11.38 0.58 -14.28
C LYS A 31 10.06 0.01 -14.74
N THR A 32 9.11 0.90 -15.08
CA THR A 32 7.81 0.47 -15.60
C THR A 32 7.52 1.06 -16.98
N SER A 33 7.02 0.21 -17.87
CA SER A 33 6.63 0.60 -19.22
C SER A 33 5.31 1.38 -19.26
N CYS A 34 4.51 1.30 -18.19
CA CYS A 34 3.17 1.85 -18.15
C CYS A 34 3.05 3.20 -17.44
N ALA A 35 4.14 3.80 -16.95
CA ALA A 35 4.10 5.07 -16.20
C ALA A 35 3.35 6.22 -16.93
N ALA A 36 3.47 6.26 -18.26
CA ALA A 36 2.84 7.28 -19.10
C ALA A 36 1.38 6.97 -19.50
N VAL A 37 0.89 5.74 -19.28
CA VAL A 37 -0.47 5.32 -19.64
C VAL A 37 -1.46 6.13 -18.81
N ARG A 38 -2.46 6.73 -19.46
CA ARG A 38 -3.42 7.65 -18.82
C ARG A 38 -4.75 7.01 -18.50
N ASP A 39 -5.23 6.14 -19.38
CA ASP A 39 -6.45 5.36 -19.16
C ASP A 39 -6.27 4.43 -17.94
N PRO A 40 -7.10 4.55 -16.89
CA PRO A 40 -6.94 3.75 -15.67
C PRO A 40 -7.11 2.24 -15.87
N GLU A 41 -7.98 1.81 -16.80
CA GLU A 41 -8.19 0.37 -17.05
C GLU A 41 -7.03 -0.22 -17.83
N ILE A 42 -6.56 0.47 -18.87
CA ILE A 42 -5.35 0.05 -19.61
C ILE A 42 -4.13 0.07 -18.69
N MET A 43 -4.02 1.07 -17.81
CA MET A 43 -2.96 1.15 -16.80
C MET A 43 -3.00 -0.07 -15.87
N ARG A 44 -4.19 -0.42 -15.34
CA ARG A 44 -4.37 -1.54 -14.44
C ARG A 44 -3.93 -2.85 -15.07
N GLU A 45 -4.38 -3.14 -16.29
CA GLU A 45 -4.05 -4.37 -16.99
C GLU A 45 -2.55 -4.50 -17.25
N LYS A 46 -1.93 -3.46 -17.83
CA LYS A 46 -0.49 -3.44 -18.11
C LYS A 46 0.35 -3.50 -16.84
N TYR A 47 -0.07 -2.82 -15.78
CA TYR A 47 0.65 -2.84 -14.51
C TYR A 47 0.63 -4.24 -13.89
N LEU A 48 -0.49 -4.95 -13.94
CA LEU A 48 -0.55 -6.33 -13.44
C LEU A 48 0.26 -7.30 -14.30
N GLU A 49 0.22 -7.14 -15.63
CA GLU A 49 1.02 -7.94 -16.57
C GLU A 49 2.54 -7.82 -16.27
N GLU A 50 3.00 -6.62 -15.96
CA GLU A 50 4.41 -6.35 -15.63
C GLU A 50 4.76 -6.77 -14.19
N MET A 51 3.89 -6.47 -13.22
CA MET A 51 4.21 -6.63 -11.81
C MET A 51 4.09 -8.07 -11.31
N VAL A 52 3.18 -8.89 -11.83
CA VAL A 52 3.05 -10.29 -11.40
C VAL A 52 4.36 -11.09 -11.58
N PRO A 53 5.02 -11.11 -12.76
CA PRO A 53 6.29 -11.81 -12.92
C PRO A 53 7.41 -11.18 -12.10
N PHE A 54 7.45 -9.85 -11.98
CA PHE A 54 8.44 -9.17 -11.12
C PHE A 54 8.31 -9.60 -9.66
N ILE A 55 7.10 -9.52 -9.08
CA ILE A 55 6.83 -9.90 -7.69
C ILE A 55 7.18 -11.38 -7.49
N LYS A 56 6.79 -12.25 -8.41
CA LYS A 56 7.13 -13.68 -8.34
C LYS A 56 8.65 -13.88 -8.27
N SER A 57 9.41 -13.20 -9.13
CA SER A 57 10.87 -13.29 -9.17
C SER A 57 11.53 -12.68 -7.93
N TYR A 58 11.06 -11.51 -7.49
CA TYR A 58 11.63 -10.77 -6.36
C TYR A 58 11.54 -11.56 -5.07
N PHE A 59 10.40 -12.23 -4.84
CA PHE A 59 10.17 -13.04 -3.65
C PHE A 59 10.57 -14.50 -3.79
N ASN A 60 11.04 -14.93 -4.97
CA ASN A 60 11.24 -16.35 -5.29
C ASN A 60 10.00 -17.21 -4.94
N ALA A 61 8.82 -16.69 -5.27
CA ALA A 61 7.54 -17.30 -4.92
C ALA A 61 7.16 -18.44 -5.88
N SER A 62 6.44 -19.44 -5.38
CA SER A 62 5.91 -20.53 -6.20
C SER A 62 4.87 -20.01 -7.20
N TRP A 63 3.94 -19.16 -6.73
CA TRP A 63 3.03 -18.39 -7.59
C TRP A 63 2.55 -17.10 -6.93
N VAL A 64 2.00 -16.22 -7.77
CA VAL A 64 1.47 -14.91 -7.36
C VAL A 64 0.09 -14.72 -7.99
N VAL A 65 -0.87 -14.29 -7.18
CA VAL A 65 -2.21 -13.90 -7.63
C VAL A 65 -2.41 -12.41 -7.36
N PRO A 66 -2.57 -11.55 -8.39
CA PRO A 66 -2.88 -10.15 -8.16
C PRO A 66 -4.33 -9.99 -7.73
N ARG A 67 -4.59 -9.09 -6.78
CA ARG A 67 -5.97 -8.68 -6.47
C ARG A 67 -6.48 -7.73 -7.56
N ARG A 68 -7.28 -8.22 -8.50
CA ARG A 68 -7.65 -7.47 -9.73
C ARG A 68 -8.43 -6.20 -9.42
N ASN A 69 -9.29 -6.25 -8.40
CA ASN A 69 -10.07 -5.11 -7.94
C ASN A 69 -9.31 -4.26 -6.91
N GLY A 70 -8.20 -4.78 -6.36
CA GLY A 70 -7.32 -4.09 -5.42
C GLY A 70 -6.24 -3.24 -6.07
N VAL A 71 -6.37 -2.91 -7.37
CA VAL A 71 -5.51 -1.97 -8.08
C VAL A 71 -6.17 -0.60 -8.10
N TYR A 72 -5.49 0.38 -7.52
CA TYR A 72 -5.96 1.76 -7.43
C TYR A 72 -5.04 2.68 -8.20
N VAL A 73 -5.56 3.31 -9.24
CA VAL A 73 -4.87 4.35 -10.00
C VAL A 73 -5.41 5.70 -9.55
N ARG A 74 -4.56 6.52 -8.92
CA ARG A 74 -4.88 7.89 -8.56
C ARG A 74 -4.38 8.84 -9.64
N ARG A 75 -5.29 9.66 -10.17
CA ARG A 75 -4.98 10.79 -11.04
C ARG A 75 -5.30 12.09 -10.31
N ALA A 76 -4.55 13.14 -10.62
CA ALA A 76 -4.83 14.47 -10.10
C ALA A 76 -6.00 15.08 -10.88
N ALA A 77 -7.17 15.22 -10.25
CA ALA A 77 -8.16 16.21 -10.67
C ALA A 77 -7.67 17.55 -10.11
N GLY A 78 -7.17 18.45 -10.97
CA GLY A 78 -6.42 19.64 -10.57
C GLY A 78 -7.04 20.41 -9.38
N THR A 79 -6.31 20.44 -8.24
CA THR A 79 -6.64 21.14 -6.97
C THR A 79 -7.91 20.62 -6.27
N ALA A 80 -8.07 20.48 -4.95
CA ALA A 80 -7.43 21.05 -3.78
C ALA A 80 -7.58 20.06 -2.59
N ILE A 81 -7.03 20.47 -1.44
CA ILE A 81 -7.08 19.85 -0.10
C ILE A 81 -8.24 18.86 0.11
N PRO A 82 -7.99 17.61 0.56
CA PRO A 82 -9.05 16.67 0.91
C PRO A 82 -9.97 17.27 1.98
N LYS A 83 -11.28 17.23 1.77
CA LYS A 83 -12.22 17.46 2.88
C LYS A 83 -12.15 16.20 3.73
N ALA A 84 -11.84 16.32 5.02
CA ALA A 84 -11.85 15.17 5.94
C ALA A 84 -13.17 14.39 5.79
N GLY A 85 -13.13 13.25 5.09
CA GLY A 85 -14.32 12.52 4.69
C GLY A 85 -14.00 11.48 3.63
N TRP A 86 -14.45 10.24 3.85
CA TRP A 86 -14.17 9.07 3.01
C TRP A 86 -14.91 9.07 1.67
N THR A 87 -15.38 10.21 1.19
CA THR A 87 -16.23 10.31 0.00
C THR A 87 -15.36 10.60 -1.21
N ALA A 88 -15.12 9.57 -2.02
CA ALA A 88 -14.62 9.74 -3.38
C ALA A 88 -15.66 10.55 -4.18
N VAL A 89 -15.46 11.86 -4.28
CA VAL A 89 -16.17 12.67 -5.28
C VAL A 89 -15.47 12.42 -6.62
N ASP A 90 -16.25 12.09 -7.65
CA ASP A 90 -15.79 11.92 -9.04
C ASP A 90 -14.79 10.78 -9.30
N GLY A 91 -14.79 9.72 -8.48
CA GLY A 91 -13.95 8.54 -8.71
C GLY A 91 -12.46 8.73 -8.40
N VAL A 92 -12.08 9.90 -7.87
CA VAL A 92 -10.72 10.16 -7.36
C VAL A 92 -10.66 9.74 -5.90
N ARG A 93 -9.88 8.70 -5.59
CA ARG A 93 -9.62 8.29 -4.20
C ARG A 93 -8.81 9.37 -3.49
N GLU A 94 -9.36 9.92 -2.41
CA GLU A 94 -8.65 10.87 -1.55
C GLU A 94 -7.45 10.19 -0.85
N PRO A 95 -6.36 10.92 -0.56
CA PRO A 95 -5.27 10.39 0.25
C PRO A 95 -5.79 9.96 1.64
N ALA A 96 -5.50 8.72 2.03
CA ALA A 96 -5.92 8.18 3.32
C ALA A 96 -5.02 8.71 4.45
N GLY A 97 -5.49 9.77 5.12
CA GLY A 97 -4.77 10.42 6.24
C GLY A 97 -4.93 9.72 7.60
N LEU A 98 -5.72 8.65 7.69
CA LEU A 98 -5.75 7.79 8.88
C LEU A 98 -4.60 6.79 8.77
N ALA A 99 -3.80 6.63 9.83
CA ALA A 99 -2.79 5.58 9.89
C ALA A 99 -3.46 4.20 9.99
N HIS A 100 -3.14 3.30 9.07
CA HIS A 100 -3.83 2.01 8.97
C HIS A 100 -2.94 0.91 8.38
N ILE A 101 -3.43 -0.33 8.54
CA ILE A 101 -3.06 -1.49 7.74
C ILE A 101 -4.35 -1.97 7.05
N ASP A 102 -4.29 -2.15 5.73
CA ASP A 102 -5.46 -2.49 4.92
C ASP A 102 -6.18 -3.76 5.37
N LEU A 103 -5.40 -4.83 5.61
CA LEU A 103 -5.92 -6.11 6.05
C LEU A 103 -5.43 -6.38 7.46
N ALA A 104 -6.36 -6.49 8.41
CA ALA A 104 -6.04 -7.03 9.71
C ALA A 104 -5.46 -8.46 9.54
N PRO A 105 -4.59 -8.94 10.46
CA PRO A 105 -3.99 -10.27 10.35
C PRO A 105 -5.00 -11.39 10.08
N VAL A 106 -6.17 -11.34 10.71
CA VAL A 106 -7.25 -12.33 10.53
C VAL A 106 -7.88 -12.30 9.12
N ALA A 107 -7.76 -11.20 8.37
CA ALA A 107 -8.39 -11.03 7.07
C ALA A 107 -7.56 -11.58 5.90
N GLY A 108 -6.26 -11.81 6.08
CA GLY A 108 -5.34 -12.23 5.01
C GLY A 108 -5.80 -13.48 4.25
N PRO A 109 -5.98 -14.64 4.92
CA PRO A 109 -6.42 -15.89 4.28
C PRO A 109 -7.83 -15.80 3.68
N VAL A 110 -8.72 -15.02 4.31
CA VAL A 110 -10.09 -14.81 3.81
C VAL A 110 -10.06 -14.01 2.51
N ALA A 111 -9.27 -12.93 2.47
CA ALA A 111 -9.08 -12.13 1.26
C ALA A 111 -8.46 -12.94 0.13
N ALA A 112 -7.51 -13.82 0.45
CA ALA A 112 -6.90 -14.72 -0.52
C ALA A 112 -7.89 -15.71 -1.12
N ALA A 113 -8.65 -16.41 -0.27
CA ALA A 113 -9.68 -17.36 -0.72
C ALA A 113 -10.77 -16.68 -1.56
N ALA A 114 -11.20 -15.48 -1.17
CA ALA A 114 -12.19 -14.71 -1.91
C ALA A 114 -11.67 -14.30 -3.30
N GLU A 115 -10.40 -13.91 -3.42
CA GLU A 115 -9.77 -13.56 -4.69
C GLU A 115 -9.64 -14.78 -5.60
N ASP A 116 -9.19 -15.92 -5.06
CA ASP A 116 -9.08 -17.17 -5.82
C ASP A 116 -10.46 -17.60 -6.36
N GLN A 117 -11.50 -17.53 -5.52
CA GLN A 117 -12.88 -17.83 -5.93
C GLN A 117 -13.37 -16.87 -7.03
N LEU A 118 -13.14 -15.57 -6.86
CA LEU A 118 -13.55 -14.54 -7.82
C LEU A 118 -12.90 -14.76 -9.20
N GLN A 119 -11.64 -15.21 -9.21
CA GLN A 119 -10.88 -15.46 -10.44
C GLN A 119 -11.05 -16.90 -10.97
N GLY A 120 -11.84 -17.75 -10.30
CA GLY A 120 -12.02 -19.15 -10.69
C GLY A 120 -10.73 -19.98 -10.59
N LEU A 121 -9.82 -19.60 -9.70
CA LEU A 121 -8.57 -20.31 -9.49
C LEU A 121 -8.80 -21.57 -8.65
N PRO A 122 -8.09 -22.68 -8.94
CA PRO A 122 -8.20 -23.89 -8.14
C PRO A 122 -7.62 -23.66 -6.74
N ILE A 123 -8.25 -24.26 -5.72
CA ILE A 123 -7.68 -24.31 -4.37
C ILE A 123 -6.38 -25.09 -4.42
N ARG A 124 -5.32 -24.51 -3.86
CA ARG A 124 -3.98 -25.12 -3.75
C ARG A 124 -3.52 -25.08 -2.30
N SER A 125 -2.84 -26.13 -1.86
CA SER A 125 -2.08 -26.09 -0.62
C SER A 125 -0.88 -25.18 -0.79
N TYR A 126 -0.51 -24.46 0.27
CA TYR A 126 0.68 -23.63 0.36
C TYR A 126 1.25 -23.71 1.77
N SER A 127 2.57 -23.56 1.92
CA SER A 127 3.25 -23.48 3.22
C SER A 127 3.18 -22.07 3.83
N ARG A 128 3.23 -21.05 2.97
CA ARG A 128 3.18 -19.63 3.36
C ARG A 128 2.38 -18.80 2.37
N LEU A 129 1.63 -17.84 2.91
CA LEU A 129 0.93 -16.79 2.18
C LEU A 129 1.38 -15.44 2.71
N MET A 130 1.81 -14.55 1.81
CA MET A 130 1.97 -13.13 2.10
C MET A 130 1.01 -12.30 1.26
N VAL A 131 0.58 -11.16 1.79
CA VAL A 131 -0.03 -10.09 1.00
C VAL A 131 0.96 -8.95 0.91
N ILE A 132 1.51 -8.75 -0.29
CA ILE A 132 2.45 -7.66 -0.58
C ILE A 132 1.73 -6.55 -1.32
N GLN A 133 1.99 -5.33 -0.89
CA GLN A 133 1.49 -4.13 -1.52
C GLN A 133 2.62 -3.46 -2.27
N ALA A 134 2.32 -2.98 -3.46
CA ALA A 134 3.25 -2.29 -4.33
C ALA A 134 2.69 -0.89 -4.60
N TRP A 135 3.40 0.14 -4.15
CA TRP A 135 3.01 1.54 -4.33
C TRP A 135 4.06 2.31 -5.11
N ARG A 136 3.61 3.07 -6.11
CA ARG A 136 4.46 3.83 -7.02
C ARG A 136 3.90 5.22 -7.26
N ALA A 137 4.75 6.23 -7.16
CA ALA A 137 4.43 7.57 -7.63
C ALA A 137 4.56 7.64 -9.16
N LEU A 138 3.55 8.21 -9.83
CA LEU A 138 3.54 8.43 -11.28
C LEU A 138 3.76 9.90 -11.65
N SER A 139 3.42 10.81 -10.74
CA SER A 139 3.70 12.24 -10.89
C SER A 139 5.15 12.55 -10.53
N PRO A 140 5.80 13.52 -11.20
CA PRO A 140 7.14 13.98 -10.82
C PRO A 140 7.17 14.52 -9.38
N PRO A 141 8.34 14.47 -8.71
CA PRO A 141 8.48 15.04 -7.38
C PRO A 141 8.58 16.58 -7.38
N PRO A 142 8.49 17.22 -6.19
CA PRO A 142 7.97 16.63 -4.94
C PRO A 142 6.44 16.43 -5.04
N GLN A 143 5.89 15.38 -4.43
CA GLN A 143 4.44 15.11 -4.41
C GLN A 143 3.77 15.72 -3.17
N ASP A 144 2.51 16.17 -3.29
CA ASP A 144 1.78 16.85 -2.20
C ASP A 144 1.31 15.92 -1.07
N PHE A 145 0.93 14.68 -1.41
CA PHE A 145 0.44 13.68 -0.46
C PHE A 145 1.18 12.33 -0.56
N PRO A 146 2.51 12.27 -0.40
CA PRO A 146 3.25 11.00 -0.44
C PRO A 146 2.79 10.05 0.69
N LEU A 147 3.25 8.80 0.64
CA LEU A 147 3.01 7.84 1.72
C LEU A 147 4.13 7.89 2.76
N ALA A 148 3.73 7.92 4.02
CA ALA A 148 4.59 7.60 5.16
C ALA A 148 4.31 6.16 5.61
N PHE A 149 5.37 5.48 6.02
CA PHE A 149 5.37 4.11 6.52
C PHE A 149 5.92 4.12 7.94
N CYS A 150 5.23 3.43 8.85
CA CYS A 150 5.68 3.24 10.22
C CYS A 150 6.54 1.97 10.28
N ASP A 151 7.71 2.08 10.89
CA ASP A 151 8.58 0.94 11.22
C ASP A 151 7.82 0.01 12.16
N ALA A 152 7.38 -1.12 11.61
CA ALA A 152 6.55 -2.07 12.33
C ALA A 152 7.24 -2.68 13.56
N SER A 153 8.59 -2.63 13.66
CA SER A 153 9.32 -3.02 14.88
C SER A 153 9.08 -2.09 16.07
N THR A 154 8.45 -0.93 15.85
CA THR A 154 8.07 0.03 16.89
C THR A 154 6.59 0.00 17.26
N VAL A 155 5.80 -0.81 16.55
CA VAL A 155 4.36 -0.89 16.73
C VAL A 155 4.06 -1.97 17.75
N ARG A 156 3.33 -1.63 18.80
CA ARG A 156 2.84 -2.61 19.78
C ARG A 156 1.52 -3.18 19.30
N ASP A 157 1.23 -4.43 19.65
CA ASP A 157 -0.09 -5.02 19.40
C ASP A 157 -1.23 -4.19 20.00
N SER A 158 -1.00 -3.53 21.13
CA SER A 158 -1.96 -2.61 21.76
C SER A 158 -2.26 -1.35 20.95
N ASP A 159 -1.43 -1.03 19.96
CA ASP A 159 -1.63 0.10 19.06
C ASP A 159 -2.51 -0.27 17.87
N MET A 160 -2.71 -1.57 17.62
CA MET A 160 -3.50 -2.08 16.49
C MET A 160 -4.98 -2.22 16.87
N LEU A 161 -5.84 -1.45 16.20
CA LEU A 161 -7.29 -1.45 16.41
C LEU A 161 -8.00 -2.08 15.21
N VAL A 162 -8.29 -3.38 15.34
CA VAL A 162 -9.05 -4.11 14.32
C VAL A 162 -10.50 -3.60 14.30
N HIS A 163 -10.99 -3.29 13.10
CA HIS A 163 -12.36 -2.84 12.88
C HIS A 163 -12.90 -3.41 11.56
N ASP A 164 -14.23 -3.47 11.45
CA ASP A 164 -14.88 -3.80 10.20
C ASP A 164 -14.82 -2.58 9.26
N TYR A 165 -14.33 -2.82 8.05
CA TYR A 165 -14.25 -1.83 6.98
C TYR A 165 -15.15 -2.26 5.83
N VAL A 166 -15.93 -1.31 5.32
CA VAL A 166 -16.75 -1.50 4.12
C VAL A 166 -16.20 -0.58 3.04
N SER A 167 -15.65 -1.18 1.98
CA SER A 167 -15.14 -0.46 0.83
C SER A 167 -16.28 0.15 0.05
N ASN A 168 -16.23 1.46 -0.15
CA ASN A 168 -17.14 2.20 -1.03
C ASN A 168 -16.43 2.63 -2.33
N THR A 169 -15.35 1.94 -2.68
CA THR A 169 -14.60 2.24 -3.90
C THR A 169 -15.33 1.73 -5.14
N ARG A 170 -15.06 2.34 -6.30
CA ARG A 170 -15.62 1.89 -7.59
C ARG A 170 -15.30 0.43 -7.90
N ASN A 171 -14.11 -0.05 -7.51
CA ASN A 171 -13.62 -1.38 -7.86
C ASN A 171 -14.10 -2.46 -6.89
N GLU A 172 -14.41 -2.09 -5.64
CA GLU A 172 -14.84 -3.03 -4.59
C GLU A 172 -16.07 -2.52 -3.82
N PRO A 173 -17.18 -2.13 -4.48
CA PRO A 173 -18.31 -1.50 -3.79
C PRO A 173 -19.00 -2.50 -2.86
N GLY A 174 -19.17 -2.10 -1.60
CA GLY A 174 -19.82 -2.92 -0.57
C GLY A 174 -18.97 -4.08 -0.04
N SER A 175 -17.71 -4.22 -0.47
CA SER A 175 -16.83 -5.28 0.01
C SER A 175 -16.47 -5.04 1.48
N ALA A 176 -16.79 -6.00 2.35
CA ALA A 176 -16.55 -5.91 3.78
C ALA A 176 -15.36 -6.80 4.18
N PHE A 177 -14.41 -6.23 4.92
CA PHE A 177 -13.26 -6.95 5.45
C PHE A 177 -12.78 -6.32 6.75
N LYS A 178 -11.93 -7.03 7.50
CA LYS A 178 -11.32 -6.49 8.72
C LYS A 178 -10.06 -5.71 8.35
N SER A 179 -10.04 -4.43 8.71
CA SER A 179 -8.89 -3.54 8.59
C SER A 179 -8.33 -3.23 9.98
N CYS A 180 -7.16 -2.61 10.06
CA CYS A 180 -6.55 -2.18 11.30
C CYS A 180 -6.28 -0.67 11.26
N ALA A 181 -6.85 0.08 12.20
CA ALA A 181 -6.47 1.46 12.44
C ALA A 181 -5.33 1.50 13.46
N LEU A 182 -4.41 2.45 13.33
CA LEU A 182 -3.29 2.58 14.26
C LEU A 182 -3.58 3.64 15.32
N ARG A 183 -3.48 3.27 16.60
CA ARG A 183 -3.46 4.20 17.73
C ARG A 183 -2.10 4.88 17.79
N PHE A 184 -2.10 6.18 18.09
CA PHE A 184 -0.86 6.91 18.32
C PHE A 184 -0.07 6.33 19.50
N SER A 185 1.26 6.25 19.30
CA SER A 185 2.26 6.01 20.33
C SER A 185 3.51 6.83 20.02
N ALA A 186 4.13 7.42 21.04
CA ALA A 186 5.34 8.22 20.87
C ALA A 186 6.57 7.39 20.45
N ASP A 187 6.51 6.06 20.62
CA ASP A 187 7.59 5.14 20.24
C ASP A 187 7.59 4.84 18.73
N GLN A 188 6.50 5.13 18.02
CA GLN A 188 6.33 4.85 16.60
C GLN A 188 7.30 5.69 15.75
N ARG A 189 8.10 5.01 14.91
CA ARG A 189 9.02 5.67 13.98
C ARG A 189 8.45 5.69 12.58
N TRP A 190 8.24 6.89 12.05
CA TRP A 190 7.66 7.10 10.72
C TRP A 190 8.69 7.58 9.71
N TYR A 191 8.56 7.06 8.49
CA TYR A 191 9.48 7.28 7.39
C TYR A 191 8.75 7.55 6.07
N TYR A 192 9.38 8.28 5.16
CA TYR A 192 8.93 8.44 3.78
C TYR A 192 10.12 8.55 2.84
N PHE A 193 9.85 8.39 1.53
CA PHE A 193 10.88 8.54 0.49
C PHE A 193 10.60 9.82 -0.31
N PRO A 194 11.35 10.92 -0.07
CA PRO A 194 11.25 12.11 -0.89
C PRO A 194 11.80 11.89 -2.30
N GLU A 195 11.44 12.80 -3.20
CA GLU A 195 11.91 12.83 -4.58
C GLU A 195 11.66 11.53 -5.35
N MET A 196 10.55 10.84 -5.08
CA MET A 196 10.21 9.62 -5.80
C MET A 196 9.89 9.88 -7.27
N THR A 197 10.49 9.07 -8.13
CA THR A 197 10.24 9.00 -9.57
C THR A 197 9.36 7.79 -9.89
N ALA A 198 8.94 7.69 -11.16
CA ALA A 198 8.19 6.52 -11.61
C ALA A 198 8.99 5.22 -11.62
N ASP A 199 10.32 5.26 -11.43
CA ASP A 199 11.18 4.07 -11.33
C ASP A 199 11.33 3.60 -9.87
N ASP A 200 10.98 4.45 -8.91
CA ASP A 200 10.95 4.11 -7.48
C ASP A 200 9.67 3.31 -7.15
N LEU A 201 9.84 2.12 -6.58
CA LEU A 201 8.74 1.27 -6.12
C LEU A 201 8.88 0.97 -4.64
N VAL A 202 7.84 1.27 -3.86
CA VAL A 202 7.79 0.81 -2.47
C VAL A 202 7.03 -0.51 -2.43
N LEU A 203 7.69 -1.54 -1.89
CA LEU A 203 7.03 -2.79 -1.51
C LEU A 203 6.83 -2.77 0.00
N PHE A 204 5.64 -3.14 0.46
CA PHE A 204 5.35 -3.21 1.88
C PHE A 204 4.40 -4.36 2.20
N LYS A 205 4.60 -4.95 3.37
CA LYS A 205 3.91 -6.17 3.82
C LYS A 205 2.59 -5.80 4.46
N GLY A 206 1.49 -6.30 3.90
CA GLY A 206 0.14 -6.17 4.47
C GLY A 206 -0.26 -7.39 5.31
N TYR A 207 0.25 -8.58 5.00
CA TYR A 207 -0.01 -9.81 5.74
C TYR A 207 1.10 -10.85 5.49
N ASP A 208 1.31 -11.72 6.46
CA ASP A 208 2.18 -12.90 6.37
C ASP A 208 1.61 -13.99 7.28
N SER A 209 1.47 -15.21 6.77
CA SER A 209 0.99 -16.35 7.55
C SER A 209 2.05 -16.89 8.50
N GLU A 210 3.32 -16.58 8.29
CA GLU A 210 4.40 -16.97 9.20
C GLU A 210 4.52 -15.97 10.37
N GLU A 211 4.21 -16.45 11.57
CA GLU A 211 4.09 -15.63 12.77
C GLU A 211 5.39 -14.94 13.20
N HIS A 212 6.54 -15.51 12.84
CA HIS A 212 7.85 -14.92 13.12
C HIS A 212 8.13 -13.67 12.25
N TYR A 213 7.44 -13.49 11.12
CA TYR A 213 7.66 -12.43 10.13
C TYR A 213 6.46 -11.48 10.02
N LYS A 214 5.87 -11.12 11.17
CA LYS A 214 4.62 -10.35 11.30
C LYS A 214 4.67 -8.81 11.17
N PRO A 215 5.75 -8.10 10.77
CA PRO A 215 5.61 -6.65 10.62
C PRO A 215 4.70 -6.31 9.44
N GLN A 216 3.47 -5.92 9.74
CA GLN A 216 2.57 -5.30 8.79
C GLN A 216 2.84 -3.81 8.84
N ALA A 217 3.35 -3.21 7.76
CA ALA A 217 3.74 -1.80 7.78
C ALA A 217 2.49 -0.90 7.83
N PRO A 218 2.19 -0.26 8.98
CA PRO A 218 1.15 0.76 9.00
C PRO A 218 1.60 1.91 8.14
N HIS A 219 0.67 2.52 7.42
CA HIS A 219 0.98 3.60 6.50
C HIS A 219 -0.12 4.65 6.50
N SER A 220 0.23 5.83 6.01
CA SER A 220 -0.69 6.94 5.87
C SER A 220 -0.21 7.91 4.79
N ALA A 221 -1.13 8.57 4.11
CA ALA A 221 -0.77 9.73 3.32
C ALA A 221 -0.66 10.96 4.23
N PHE A 222 0.35 11.80 4.02
CA PHE A 222 0.52 13.03 4.80
C PHE A 222 0.68 14.24 3.89
N ASP A 223 0.32 15.42 4.38
CA ASP A 223 0.44 16.67 3.65
C ASP A 223 1.89 17.20 3.69
N ASP A 224 2.61 17.03 2.59
CA ASP A 224 4.01 17.45 2.46
C ASP A 224 4.15 18.92 2.04
N ARG A 225 3.05 19.63 1.77
CA ARG A 225 3.09 21.05 1.33
C ARG A 225 3.60 22.00 2.41
N ARG A 226 3.59 21.57 3.68
CA ARG A 226 4.22 22.30 4.79
C ARG A 226 5.73 22.40 4.62
N ALA A 227 6.38 21.34 4.14
CA ALA A 227 7.82 21.32 3.86
C ALA A 227 8.13 21.76 2.42
N HIS A 228 7.22 21.46 1.48
CA HIS A 228 7.38 21.73 0.05
C HIS A 228 6.15 22.47 -0.52
N PRO A 229 6.07 23.81 -0.39
CA PRO A 229 4.90 24.57 -0.85
C PRO A 229 4.55 24.42 -2.34
N ASN A 230 5.54 24.07 -3.16
CA ASN A 230 5.40 23.83 -4.61
C ASN A 230 5.17 22.35 -4.97
N ALA A 231 4.82 21.51 -3.99
CA ALA A 231 4.55 20.10 -4.23
C ALA A 231 3.41 19.90 -5.23
N LYS A 232 3.63 18.96 -6.15
CA LYS A 232 2.74 18.65 -7.26
C LYS A 232 1.65 17.70 -6.80
N PRO A 233 0.43 17.80 -7.34
CA PRO A 233 -0.61 16.82 -7.10
C PRO A 233 -0.13 15.39 -7.39
N ARG A 234 -0.21 14.52 -6.38
CA ARG A 234 0.23 13.13 -6.49
C ARG A 234 -0.61 12.33 -7.49
N GLU A 235 0.03 11.80 -8.51
CA GLU A 235 -0.49 10.64 -9.24
C GLU A 235 0.24 9.39 -8.77
N SER A 236 -0.47 8.28 -8.62
CA SER A 236 0.12 7.03 -8.12
C SER A 236 -0.63 5.81 -8.62
N VAL A 237 0.03 4.66 -8.60
CA VAL A 237 -0.61 3.35 -8.71
C VAL A 237 -0.27 2.52 -7.48
N GLU A 238 -1.27 1.80 -7.00
CA GLU A 238 -1.15 0.87 -5.89
C GLU A 238 -1.78 -0.46 -6.29
N ALA A 239 -1.12 -1.58 -5.99
CA ALA A 239 -1.64 -2.92 -6.24
C ALA A 239 -1.30 -3.86 -5.09
N ARG A 240 -2.14 -4.88 -4.89
CA ARG A 240 -1.99 -5.91 -3.85
C ARG A 240 -1.79 -7.26 -4.52
N PHE A 241 -0.82 -8.03 -4.03
CA PHE A 241 -0.42 -9.32 -4.57
C PHE A 241 -0.45 -10.37 -3.46
N LEU A 242 -1.14 -11.48 -3.71
CA LEU A 242 -1.08 -12.69 -2.91
C LEU A 242 0.14 -13.48 -3.37
N VAL A 243 1.10 -13.68 -2.48
CA VAL A 243 2.38 -14.34 -2.77
C VAL A 243 2.42 -15.66 -2.02
N TYR A 244 2.56 -16.76 -2.75
CA TYR A 244 2.43 -18.11 -2.21
C TYR A 244 3.72 -18.91 -2.36
N TYR A 245 3.97 -19.80 -1.40
CA TYR A 245 5.08 -20.73 -1.38
C TYR A 245 4.57 -22.16 -1.17
N ASP A 246 5.21 -23.14 -1.82
CA ASP A 246 4.94 -24.57 -1.60
C ASP A 246 5.41 -25.05 -0.22
#